data_AF-A0AAD5XA56-F1
#
_entry.id   AF-A0AAD5XA56-F1
#
_cell.length_a   1.000
_cell.length_b   1.000
_cell.length_c   1.000
_cell.angle_alpha   90.00
_cell.angle_beta   90.00
_cell.angle_gamma   90.00
#
_symmetry.space_group_name_H-M   'P 1'
#
loop_
_entity.id
_entity.type
_entity.pdbx_description
1 polymer ?
#
loop_
_entity_poly.entity_id
_entity_poly.type
_entity_poly.pdbx_seq_one_letter_code
_entity_poly.pdbx_strand_id
1 'polypeptide(L)'
;MIVACPLLGWIAGVNTFHDASHFALSTSPAVNAIGGALFPQFASMYAWYHQHIIGHHVHTNMPYHDPDLVHGTDIRREHDLHPLEPLHHNQDNLVRTVWHFMVGSWLGLGGINDMKLIFSSTKSYNGFIPRIPATNLFLVGHVLSRVLYYLAQFGWPFFTFPRGTPFLYRLAFSLLPAMIHSVLFMVNTQINHLSPAAMKASSHDWTVHQIITAQNFGRLDDDNHPLAWLFHFTMSGGLNLQMEHHIFPTVNHCHLPAVARILRPLCAKYGVPYNVVPGYYEGMREYIKHSTMKGGQPLPALAELELLKPDEQSERGLIEHANRDDFKRSEEKGKQEQQQQYALKKTTRTGSISPADIASFLMLVNPVVASLAEQKKEV
;
A
#
# COMPACT_ATOMS: atom_id res chain seq x y z
N MET A 1 -18.18 -12.90 -21.53
CA MET A 1 -16.72 -12.73 -21.33
C MET A 1 -16.35 -11.35 -20.79
N ILE A 2 -16.78 -10.23 -21.41
CA ILE A 2 -16.37 -8.86 -21.03
C ILE A 2 -16.55 -8.55 -19.52
N VAL A 3 -17.62 -9.03 -18.89
CA VAL A 3 -17.87 -8.81 -17.44
C VAL A 3 -17.36 -9.95 -16.58
N ALA A 4 -17.65 -11.20 -16.94
CA ALA A 4 -17.30 -12.36 -16.14
C ALA A 4 -15.78 -12.56 -15.99
N CYS A 5 -15.00 -12.31 -17.04
CA CYS A 5 -13.55 -12.52 -17.02
C CYS A 5 -12.83 -11.55 -16.06
N PRO A 6 -13.01 -10.21 -16.12
CA PRO A 6 -12.36 -9.32 -15.16
C PRO A 6 -12.86 -9.54 -13.73
N LEU A 7 -14.12 -9.93 -13.52
CA LEU A 7 -14.63 -10.25 -12.18
C LEU A 7 -13.95 -11.49 -11.59
N LEU A 8 -13.89 -12.60 -12.35
CA LEU A 8 -13.21 -13.82 -11.90
C LEU A 8 -11.71 -13.60 -11.76
N GLY A 9 -11.10 -12.85 -12.67
CA GLY A 9 -9.70 -12.47 -12.60
C GLY A 9 -9.39 -11.60 -11.38
N TRP A 10 -10.29 -10.70 -11.00
CA TRP A 10 -10.21 -9.93 -9.76
C TRP A 10 -10.27 -10.84 -8.53
N ILE A 11 -11.31 -11.69 -8.41
CA ILE A 11 -11.47 -12.60 -7.26
C ILE A 11 -10.23 -13.50 -7.12
N ALA A 12 -9.76 -14.07 -8.23
CA ALA A 12 -8.55 -14.88 -8.21
C ALA A 12 -7.33 -14.05 -7.76
N GLY A 13 -7.13 -12.85 -8.33
CA GLY A 13 -5.98 -12.02 -8.03
C GLY A 13 -5.97 -11.47 -6.61
N VAL A 14 -7.06 -10.88 -6.14
CA VAL A 14 -7.10 -10.29 -4.79
C VAL A 14 -6.91 -11.35 -3.69
N ASN A 15 -7.32 -12.60 -3.93
CA ASN A 15 -7.11 -13.70 -2.98
C ASN A 15 -5.77 -14.47 -3.19
N THR A 16 -4.94 -14.09 -4.17
CA THR A 16 -3.65 -14.76 -4.43
C THR A 16 -2.51 -13.80 -4.68
N PHE A 17 -2.58 -12.94 -5.71
CA PHE A 17 -1.59 -11.91 -6.03
C PHE A 17 -1.28 -11.04 -4.83
N HIS A 18 -2.32 -10.55 -4.13
CA HIS A 18 -2.15 -9.66 -2.99
C HIS A 18 -1.30 -10.34 -1.90
N ASP A 19 -1.74 -11.47 -1.37
CA ASP A 19 -0.99 -12.21 -0.35
C ASP A 19 0.39 -12.65 -0.83
N ALA A 20 0.51 -13.11 -2.09
CA ALA A 20 1.79 -13.49 -2.67
C ALA A 20 2.76 -12.30 -2.71
N SER A 21 2.26 -11.10 -3.02
CA SER A 21 3.04 -9.87 -3.04
C SER A 21 3.54 -9.43 -1.67
N HIS A 22 2.84 -9.85 -0.61
CA HIS A 22 3.22 -9.66 0.79
C HIS A 22 4.00 -10.84 1.38
N PHE A 23 4.39 -11.83 0.57
CA PHE A 23 5.03 -13.07 1.04
C PHE A 23 4.16 -13.89 2.00
N ALA A 24 2.85 -13.66 1.98
CA ALA A 24 1.86 -14.24 2.88
C ALA A 24 1.13 -15.45 2.28
N LEU A 25 1.32 -15.75 0.99
CA LEU A 25 0.66 -16.90 0.34
C LEU A 25 1.34 -18.23 0.68
N SER A 26 2.66 -18.24 0.86
CA SER A 26 3.44 -19.45 1.16
C SER A 26 4.72 -19.12 1.90
N THR A 27 5.27 -20.10 2.63
CA THR A 27 6.63 -20.02 3.16
C THR A 27 7.69 -20.17 2.08
N SER A 28 7.33 -20.62 0.87
CA SER A 28 8.24 -20.73 -0.27
C SER A 28 8.33 -19.40 -1.04
N PRO A 29 9.53 -18.79 -1.14
CA PRO A 29 9.73 -17.57 -1.92
C PRO A 29 9.34 -17.73 -3.39
N ALA A 30 9.54 -18.91 -3.96
CA ALA A 30 9.20 -19.19 -5.35
C ALA A 30 7.69 -19.18 -5.59
N VAL A 31 6.89 -19.71 -4.66
CA VAL A 31 5.43 -19.71 -4.75
C VAL A 31 4.89 -18.29 -4.68
N ASN A 32 5.41 -17.46 -3.78
CA ASN A 32 5.05 -16.05 -3.69
C ASN A 32 5.43 -15.28 -4.97
N ALA A 33 6.64 -15.50 -5.50
CA ALA A 33 7.07 -14.86 -6.74
C ALA A 33 6.19 -15.25 -7.93
N ILE A 34 5.82 -16.53 -8.06
CA ILE A 34 4.91 -17.00 -9.12
C ILE A 34 3.51 -16.44 -8.91
N GLY A 35 2.98 -16.48 -7.68
CA GLY A 35 1.67 -15.94 -7.35
C GLY A 35 1.54 -14.47 -7.70
N GLY A 36 2.57 -13.66 -7.42
CA GLY A 36 2.63 -12.26 -7.84
C GLY A 36 2.75 -12.08 -9.36
N ALA A 37 3.53 -12.94 -10.05
CA ALA A 37 3.74 -12.82 -11.49
C ALA A 37 2.53 -13.23 -12.35
N LEU A 38 1.61 -14.05 -11.83
CA LEU A 38 0.44 -14.55 -12.55
C LEU A 38 -0.62 -13.48 -12.85
N PHE A 39 -0.57 -12.32 -12.18
CA PHE A 39 -1.59 -11.28 -12.29
C PHE A 39 -1.01 -9.93 -12.75
N PRO A 40 -0.41 -9.86 -13.96
CA PRO A 40 0.23 -8.64 -14.47
C PRO A 40 -0.74 -7.47 -14.67
N GLN A 41 -2.05 -7.71 -14.61
CA GLN A 41 -3.09 -6.68 -14.72
C GLN A 41 -3.25 -5.80 -13.48
N PHE A 42 -2.76 -6.22 -12.31
CA PHE A 42 -2.76 -5.41 -11.10
C PHE A 42 -1.63 -4.39 -11.14
N ALA A 43 -0.41 -4.91 -11.12
CA ALA A 43 0.82 -4.15 -11.26
C ALA A 43 1.96 -5.09 -11.65
N SER A 44 3.08 -4.51 -12.07
CA SER A 44 4.33 -5.24 -12.06
C SER A 44 4.79 -5.43 -10.61
N MET A 45 5.35 -6.59 -10.27
CA MET A 45 5.88 -6.81 -8.91
C MET A 45 6.96 -5.80 -8.53
N TYR A 46 7.76 -5.36 -9.51
CA TYR A 46 8.77 -4.34 -9.30
C TYR A 46 8.16 -2.99 -8.91
N ALA A 47 7.12 -2.50 -9.61
CA ALA A 47 6.43 -1.28 -9.20
C ALA A 47 5.67 -1.46 -7.89
N TRP A 48 4.99 -2.61 -7.71
CA TRP A 48 4.19 -2.90 -6.54
C TRP A 48 5.02 -2.92 -5.24
N TYR A 49 6.26 -3.42 -5.29
CA TYR A 49 7.15 -3.38 -4.12
C TYR A 49 7.49 -1.96 -3.68
N HIS A 50 7.75 -1.04 -4.62
CA HIS A 50 8.03 0.35 -4.29
C HIS A 50 6.79 1.08 -3.80
N GLN A 51 5.70 0.93 -4.57
CA GLN A 51 4.47 1.66 -4.35
C GLN A 51 3.77 1.15 -3.10
N HIS A 52 3.34 -0.11 -3.11
CA HIS A 52 2.45 -0.62 -2.08
C HIS A 52 3.22 -1.19 -0.89
N ILE A 53 4.16 -2.13 -1.12
CA ILE A 53 4.80 -2.87 -0.02
C ILE A 53 5.71 -1.98 0.84
N ILE A 54 6.56 -1.17 0.23
CA ILE A 54 7.49 -0.30 0.96
C ILE A 54 6.88 1.09 1.17
N GLY A 55 6.23 1.66 0.16
CA GLY A 55 5.61 2.98 0.26
C GLY A 55 4.42 2.96 1.20
N HIS A 56 3.31 2.41 0.73
CA HIS A 56 2.04 2.46 1.44
C HIS A 56 2.09 1.78 2.81
N HIS A 57 2.49 0.50 2.93
CA HIS A 57 2.44 -0.20 4.23
C HIS A 57 3.36 0.40 5.31
N VAL A 58 4.42 1.10 4.93
CA VAL A 58 5.27 1.80 5.91
C VAL A 58 4.71 3.19 6.22
N HIS A 59 4.08 3.84 5.24
CA HIS A 59 3.71 5.26 5.29
C HIS A 59 2.22 5.57 5.03
N THR A 60 1.30 4.65 5.30
CA THR A 60 -0.15 4.75 5.02
C THR A 60 -0.73 6.12 5.28
N ASN A 61 -1.34 6.74 4.26
CA ASN A 61 -1.95 8.07 4.31
C ASN A 61 -1.02 9.21 4.76
N MET A 62 0.29 9.00 4.88
CA MET A 62 1.23 10.07 5.16
C MET A 62 1.46 10.88 3.87
N PRO A 63 1.22 12.20 3.90
CA PRO A 63 1.38 13.06 2.73
C PRO A 63 2.82 13.02 2.22
N TYR A 64 2.99 12.98 0.90
CA TYR A 64 4.27 12.91 0.19
C TYR A 64 5.10 11.63 0.40
N HIS A 65 4.75 10.79 1.37
CA HIS A 65 5.44 9.53 1.63
C HIS A 65 4.65 8.36 1.04
N ASP A 66 3.33 8.34 1.23
CA ASP A 66 2.44 7.31 0.68
C ASP A 66 2.20 7.55 -0.83
N PRO A 67 2.71 6.67 -1.70
CA PRO A 67 2.43 6.75 -3.13
C PRO A 67 1.02 6.27 -3.50
N ASP A 68 0.30 5.56 -2.63
CA ASP A 68 -1.10 5.15 -2.90
C ASP A 68 -2.08 6.31 -2.75
N LEU A 69 -1.65 7.46 -2.22
CA LEU A 69 -2.40 8.71 -2.37
C LEU A 69 -2.38 9.25 -3.81
N VAL A 70 -1.52 8.70 -4.70
CA VAL A 70 -1.31 9.16 -6.08
C VAL A 70 -1.24 7.98 -7.07
N HIS A 71 -2.39 7.62 -7.64
CA HIS A 71 -2.50 6.57 -8.67
C HIS A 71 -2.27 7.09 -10.10
N GLY A 72 -1.05 7.55 -10.42
CA GLY A 72 -0.64 7.95 -11.78
C GLY A 72 0.03 9.32 -11.87
N THR A 73 -0.47 10.20 -12.74
CA THR A 73 -0.28 11.65 -12.57
C THR A 73 -1.17 12.11 -11.43
N ASP A 74 -0.87 13.23 -10.77
CA ASP A 74 -1.75 13.85 -9.76
C ASP A 74 -3.08 14.31 -10.40
N ILE A 75 -3.89 13.36 -10.86
CA ILE A 75 -5.15 13.60 -11.57
C ILE A 75 -6.23 13.93 -10.54
N ARG A 76 -6.03 13.46 -9.31
CA ARG A 76 -6.91 13.62 -8.18
C ARG A 76 -6.07 13.89 -6.93
N ARG A 77 -6.46 14.90 -6.16
CA ARG A 77 -5.88 15.26 -4.87
C ARG A 77 -6.70 14.59 -3.78
N GLU A 78 -6.13 13.53 -3.20
CA GLU A 78 -6.76 12.81 -2.09
C GLU A 78 -6.32 13.37 -0.73
N HIS A 79 -5.17 14.06 -0.62
CA HIS A 79 -4.74 14.70 0.62
C HIS A 79 -4.72 16.24 0.49
N ASP A 80 -5.25 16.93 1.50
CA ASP A 80 -5.22 18.39 1.59
C ASP A 80 -3.81 18.99 1.73
N LEU A 81 -2.79 18.21 2.09
CA LEU A 81 -1.42 18.68 2.12
C LEU A 81 -0.75 18.66 0.75
N HIS A 82 -1.31 17.95 -0.24
CA HIS A 82 -0.87 18.02 -1.63
C HIS A 82 -1.36 19.31 -2.30
N PRO A 83 -0.58 19.90 -3.21
CA PRO A 83 -0.95 21.14 -3.88
C PRO A 83 -2.20 20.97 -4.76
N LEU A 84 -3.00 22.02 -4.82
CA LEU A 84 -4.16 22.06 -5.72
C LEU A 84 -3.71 22.47 -7.12
N GLU A 85 -3.53 21.49 -8.00
CA GLU A 85 -3.22 21.70 -9.41
C GLU A 85 -4.46 21.99 -10.28
N PRO A 86 -4.29 22.59 -11.48
CA PRO A 86 -5.39 22.78 -12.44
C PRO A 86 -6.11 21.48 -12.82
N LEU A 87 -5.38 20.36 -12.79
CA LEU A 87 -5.93 19.02 -12.98
C LEU A 87 -6.94 18.66 -11.89
N HIS A 88 -6.96 19.28 -10.70
CA HIS A 88 -7.93 18.96 -9.65
C HIS A 88 -9.27 19.68 -9.79
N HIS A 89 -9.42 20.56 -10.79
CA HIS A 89 -10.66 21.29 -11.02
C HIS A 89 -11.86 20.34 -11.24
N ASN A 90 -12.94 20.53 -10.48
CA ASN A 90 -14.16 19.70 -10.51
C ASN A 90 -13.95 18.22 -10.11
N GLN A 91 -12.89 17.89 -9.37
CA GLN A 91 -12.66 16.52 -8.87
C GLN A 91 -13.71 16.05 -7.85
N ASP A 92 -14.46 16.99 -7.27
CA ASP A 92 -15.57 16.76 -6.36
C ASP A 92 -16.84 16.24 -7.06
N ASN A 93 -16.83 16.15 -8.39
CA ASN A 93 -17.90 15.56 -9.18
C ASN A 93 -17.80 14.02 -9.21
N LEU A 94 -18.90 13.33 -8.89
CA LEU A 94 -19.02 11.88 -8.96
C LEU A 94 -18.60 11.28 -10.32
N VAL A 95 -18.93 11.93 -11.44
CA VAL A 95 -18.52 11.48 -12.78
C VAL A 95 -16.99 11.43 -12.90
N ARG A 96 -16.31 12.41 -12.30
CA ARG A 96 -14.86 12.50 -12.29
C ARG A 96 -14.23 11.41 -11.39
N THR A 97 -14.87 11.13 -10.26
CA THR A 97 -14.53 9.99 -9.40
C THR A 97 -14.67 8.64 -10.13
N VAL A 98 -15.80 8.41 -10.80
CA VAL A 98 -16.03 7.18 -11.56
C VAL A 98 -15.03 7.04 -12.71
N TRP A 99 -14.75 8.13 -13.44
CA TRP A 99 -13.73 8.11 -14.49
C TRP A 99 -12.35 7.75 -13.93
N HIS A 100 -11.97 8.32 -12.77
CA HIS A 100 -10.72 7.96 -12.10
C HIS A 100 -10.69 6.46 -11.74
N PHE A 101 -11.79 5.92 -11.23
CA PHE A 101 -11.89 4.50 -10.91
C PHE A 101 -11.74 3.59 -12.13
N MET A 102 -12.19 4.03 -13.30
CA MET A 102 -12.06 3.26 -14.54
C MET A 102 -10.63 3.20 -15.10
N VAL A 103 -9.73 4.10 -14.67
CA VAL A 103 -8.37 4.21 -15.25
C VAL A 103 -7.24 4.05 -14.22
N GLY A 104 -7.52 4.23 -12.93
CA GLY A 104 -6.53 4.29 -11.87
C GLY A 104 -5.59 3.08 -11.81
N SER A 105 -6.10 1.87 -12.00
CA SER A 105 -5.26 0.66 -11.90
C SER A 105 -4.43 0.42 -13.16
N TRP A 106 -5.03 0.31 -14.34
CA TRP A 106 -4.33 -0.17 -15.54
C TRP A 106 -3.55 0.93 -16.27
N LEU A 107 -4.04 2.17 -16.24
CA LEU A 107 -3.38 3.33 -16.84
C LEU A 107 -2.52 4.06 -15.81
N GLY A 108 -3.03 4.28 -14.60
CA GLY A 108 -2.31 4.96 -13.52
C GLY A 108 -1.16 4.11 -12.96
N LEU A 109 -1.49 3.17 -12.06
CA LEU A 109 -0.53 2.29 -11.39
C LEU A 109 0.26 1.40 -12.37
N GLY A 110 -0.43 0.57 -13.16
CA GLY A 110 0.20 -0.41 -14.03
C GLY A 110 0.88 0.18 -15.27
N GLY A 111 0.55 1.42 -15.63
CA GLY A 111 1.07 2.11 -16.80
C GLY A 111 2.00 3.26 -16.44
N ILE A 112 1.43 4.41 -16.07
CA ILE A 112 2.15 5.66 -15.83
C ILE A 112 3.18 5.50 -14.71
N ASN A 113 2.81 4.96 -13.55
CA ASN A 113 3.71 4.81 -12.41
C ASN A 113 4.86 3.82 -12.70
N ASP A 114 4.54 2.70 -13.36
CA ASP A 114 5.54 1.72 -13.80
C ASP A 114 6.52 2.34 -14.81
N MET A 115 6.03 3.11 -15.79
CA MET A 115 6.88 3.83 -16.74
C MET A 115 7.74 4.89 -16.07
N LYS A 116 7.18 5.68 -15.14
CA LYS A 116 7.95 6.65 -14.34
C LYS A 116 9.09 5.96 -13.60
N LEU A 117 8.83 4.82 -12.95
CA LEU A 117 9.86 4.05 -12.24
C LEU A 117 10.97 3.54 -13.18
N ILE A 118 10.61 3.02 -14.36
CA ILE A 118 11.56 2.48 -15.34
C ILE A 118 12.43 3.58 -15.96
N PHE A 119 11.83 4.70 -16.35
CA PHE A 119 12.53 5.78 -17.05
C PHE A 119 13.12 6.83 -16.10
N SER A 120 12.85 6.75 -14.80
CA SER A 120 13.44 7.68 -13.85
C SER A 120 14.96 7.50 -13.77
N SER A 121 15.68 8.61 -13.83
CA SER A 121 17.11 8.71 -13.53
C SER A 121 17.39 8.89 -12.03
N THR A 122 16.34 9.08 -11.21
CA THR A 122 16.46 9.28 -9.77
C THR A 122 16.75 7.97 -9.03
N LYS A 123 17.34 8.09 -7.84
CA LYS A 123 17.52 6.97 -6.90
C LYS A 123 16.31 6.75 -5.99
N SER A 124 15.21 7.47 -6.23
CA SER A 124 14.00 7.41 -5.42
C SER A 124 12.77 7.26 -6.31
N TYR A 125 11.78 6.52 -5.84
CA TYR A 125 10.51 6.30 -6.55
C TYR A 125 9.63 7.57 -6.58
N ASN A 126 9.45 8.24 -5.44
CA ASN A 126 8.60 9.44 -5.29
C ASN A 126 9.28 10.61 -4.54
N GLY A 127 10.61 10.60 -4.43
CA GLY A 127 11.38 11.58 -3.65
C GLY A 127 11.63 11.16 -2.20
N PHE A 128 10.89 10.16 -1.69
CA PHE A 128 11.04 9.62 -0.35
C PHE A 128 11.44 8.15 -0.36
N ILE A 129 10.68 7.31 -1.07
CA ILE A 129 10.91 5.86 -1.12
C ILE A 129 12.16 5.56 -1.95
N PRO A 130 13.17 4.86 -1.41
CA PRO A 130 14.35 4.46 -2.16
C PRO A 130 13.99 3.53 -3.31
N ARG A 131 14.64 3.72 -4.46
CA ARG A 131 14.48 2.81 -5.59
C ARG A 131 15.35 1.56 -5.39
N ILE A 132 14.72 0.40 -5.36
CA ILE A 132 15.35 -0.92 -5.41
C ILE A 132 16.21 -1.00 -6.68
N PRO A 133 17.54 -1.21 -6.56
CA PRO A 133 18.40 -1.33 -7.73
C PRO A 133 18.00 -2.52 -8.62
N ALA A 134 18.00 -2.30 -9.93
CA ALA A 134 17.72 -3.33 -10.93
C ALA A 134 18.84 -3.38 -11.97
N THR A 135 19.18 -4.58 -12.45
CA THR A 135 20.12 -4.75 -13.55
C THR A 135 19.48 -4.37 -14.88
N ASN A 136 20.29 -3.99 -15.87
CA ASN A 136 19.78 -3.70 -17.22
C ASN A 136 19.04 -4.90 -17.82
N LEU A 137 19.54 -6.13 -17.57
CA LEU A 137 18.88 -7.35 -18.04
C LEU A 137 17.49 -7.53 -17.42
N PHE A 138 17.36 -7.27 -16.12
CA PHE A 138 16.06 -7.29 -15.45
C PHE A 138 15.12 -6.23 -16.04
N LEU A 139 15.58 -5.00 -16.22
CA LEU A 139 14.75 -3.92 -16.76
C LEU A 139 14.29 -4.21 -18.19
N VAL A 140 15.14 -4.78 -19.04
CA VAL A 140 14.74 -5.23 -20.38
C VAL A 140 13.67 -6.33 -20.29
N GLY A 141 13.88 -7.35 -19.45
CA GLY A 141 12.90 -8.41 -19.25
C GLY A 141 11.55 -7.89 -18.71
N HIS A 142 11.61 -6.93 -17.79
CA HIS A 142 10.43 -6.22 -17.27
C HIS A 142 9.69 -5.46 -18.36
N VAL A 143 10.37 -4.61 -19.13
CA VAL A 143 9.76 -3.87 -20.23
C VAL A 143 9.12 -4.82 -21.25
N LEU A 144 9.82 -5.90 -21.62
CA LEU A 144 9.28 -6.91 -22.53
C LEU A 144 8.02 -7.58 -21.97
N SER A 145 8.00 -7.94 -20.68
CA SER A 145 6.81 -8.55 -20.07
C SER A 145 5.62 -7.58 -20.04
N ARG A 146 5.86 -6.29 -19.78
CA ARG A 146 4.81 -5.25 -19.85
C ARG A 146 4.28 -5.08 -21.27
N VAL A 147 5.16 -5.00 -22.28
CA VAL A 147 4.76 -4.91 -23.69
C VAL A 147 3.92 -6.12 -24.09
N LEU A 148 4.36 -7.33 -23.74
CA LEU A 148 3.59 -8.56 -24.01
C LEU A 148 2.24 -8.55 -23.32
N TYR A 149 2.17 -8.12 -22.06
CA TYR A 149 0.90 -7.95 -21.33
C TYR A 149 -0.04 -6.96 -22.03
N TYR A 150 0.43 -5.77 -22.38
CA TYR A 150 -0.41 -4.77 -23.05
C TYR A 150 -0.87 -5.22 -24.45
N LEU A 151 -0.04 -5.94 -25.20
CA LEU A 151 -0.44 -6.55 -26.47
C LEU A 151 -1.48 -7.67 -26.26
N ALA A 152 -1.30 -8.51 -25.24
CA ALA A 152 -2.22 -9.58 -24.89
C ALA A 152 -3.55 -9.07 -24.31
N GLN A 153 -3.57 -7.92 -23.63
CA GLN A 153 -4.78 -7.33 -23.08
C GLN A 153 -5.53 -6.49 -24.12
N PHE A 154 -4.82 -5.64 -24.88
CA PHE A 154 -5.45 -4.63 -25.72
C PHE A 154 -5.31 -4.88 -27.23
N GLY A 155 -4.22 -5.53 -27.66
CA GLY A 155 -3.87 -5.66 -29.08
C GLY A 155 -4.57 -6.82 -29.77
N TRP A 156 -4.67 -7.99 -29.13
CA TRP A 156 -5.13 -9.23 -29.79
C TRP A 156 -6.49 -9.13 -30.50
N PRO A 157 -7.53 -8.41 -30.02
CA PRO A 157 -8.83 -8.38 -30.70
C PRO A 157 -8.75 -7.68 -32.06
N PHE A 158 -7.74 -6.83 -32.29
CA PHE A 158 -7.52 -6.18 -33.57
C PHE A 158 -6.93 -7.11 -34.63
N PHE A 159 -6.32 -8.22 -34.22
CA PHE A 159 -5.70 -9.21 -35.11
C PHE A 159 -6.53 -10.48 -35.27
N THR A 160 -7.36 -10.82 -34.28
CA THR A 160 -8.14 -12.08 -34.29
C THR A 160 -9.58 -11.93 -34.76
N PHE A 161 -10.21 -10.77 -34.55
CA PHE A 161 -11.61 -10.59 -34.96
C PHE A 161 -11.73 -10.46 -36.48
N PRO A 162 -12.82 -11.00 -37.10
CA PRO A 162 -13.04 -10.93 -38.55
C PRO A 162 -12.87 -9.51 -39.08
N ARG A 163 -12.26 -9.33 -40.26
CA ARG A 163 -11.93 -8.01 -40.84
C ARG A 163 -13.13 -7.05 -40.93
N GLY A 164 -14.35 -7.57 -41.10
CA GLY A 164 -15.58 -6.77 -41.12
C GLY A 164 -16.06 -6.28 -39.74
N THR A 165 -15.45 -6.72 -38.64
CA THR A 165 -15.83 -6.30 -37.28
C THR A 165 -15.47 -4.83 -37.06
N PRO A 166 -16.43 -3.97 -36.67
CA PRO A 166 -16.19 -2.55 -36.48
C PRO A 166 -15.03 -2.24 -35.50
N PHE A 167 -14.26 -1.19 -35.81
CA PHE A 167 -13.14 -0.75 -34.97
C PHE A 167 -13.56 -0.49 -33.52
N LEU A 168 -14.66 0.25 -33.33
CA LEU A 168 -15.17 0.59 -31.99
C LEU A 168 -15.55 -0.64 -31.17
N TYR A 169 -16.02 -1.71 -31.81
CA TYR A 169 -16.32 -2.96 -31.12
C TYR A 169 -15.04 -3.63 -30.59
N ARG A 170 -13.98 -3.68 -31.41
CA ARG A 170 -12.67 -4.22 -31.01
C ARG A 170 -12.09 -3.41 -29.85
N LEU A 171 -12.15 -2.08 -29.96
CA LEU A 171 -11.69 -1.16 -28.93
C LEU A 171 -12.45 -1.35 -27.61
N ALA A 172 -13.78 -1.41 -27.67
CA ALA A 172 -14.61 -1.65 -26.49
C ALA A 172 -14.32 -3.01 -25.84
N PHE A 173 -14.12 -4.06 -26.66
CA PHE A 173 -13.77 -5.39 -26.17
C PHE A 173 -12.42 -5.42 -25.44
N SER A 174 -11.44 -4.63 -25.90
CA SER A 174 -10.13 -4.48 -25.26
C SER A 174 -10.18 -3.65 -23.97
N LEU A 175 -10.92 -2.54 -23.96
CA LEU A 175 -10.89 -1.56 -22.88
C LEU A 175 -11.83 -1.90 -21.71
N LEU A 176 -13.04 -2.38 -21.99
CA LEU A 176 -14.06 -2.59 -20.94
C LEU A 176 -13.59 -3.55 -19.84
N PRO A 177 -12.91 -4.68 -20.12
CA PRO A 177 -12.39 -5.54 -19.07
C PRO A 177 -11.39 -4.84 -18.15
N ALA A 178 -10.48 -4.03 -18.70
CA ALA A 178 -9.50 -3.27 -17.93
C ALA A 178 -10.16 -2.20 -17.06
N MET A 179 -11.21 -1.54 -17.58
CA MET A 179 -12.00 -0.55 -16.83
C MET A 179 -12.78 -1.21 -15.69
N ILE A 180 -13.41 -2.36 -15.93
CA ILE A 180 -14.12 -3.12 -14.88
C ILE A 180 -13.14 -3.58 -13.80
N HIS A 181 -11.99 -4.12 -14.20
CA HIS A 181 -10.94 -4.52 -13.26
C HIS A 181 -10.44 -3.33 -12.44
N SER A 182 -10.24 -2.16 -13.05
CA SER A 182 -9.82 -0.96 -12.34
C SER A 182 -10.86 -0.48 -11.34
N VAL A 183 -12.15 -0.52 -11.69
CA VAL A 183 -13.21 -0.23 -10.72
C VAL A 183 -13.16 -1.21 -9.55
N LEU A 184 -13.02 -2.51 -9.81
CA LEU A 184 -12.90 -3.52 -8.76
C LEU A 184 -11.68 -3.27 -7.87
N PHE A 185 -10.53 -2.95 -8.46
CA PHE A 185 -9.32 -2.57 -7.73
C PHE A 185 -9.57 -1.38 -6.84
N MET A 186 -10.03 -0.26 -7.40
CA MET A 186 -10.19 1.00 -6.66
C MET A 186 -11.24 0.88 -5.56
N VAL A 187 -12.35 0.19 -5.81
CA VAL A 187 -13.38 -0.06 -4.79
C VAL A 187 -12.82 -0.86 -3.61
N ASN A 188 -11.96 -1.84 -3.86
CA ASN A 188 -11.49 -2.74 -2.79
C ASN A 188 -10.22 -2.25 -2.09
N THR A 189 -9.42 -1.39 -2.73
CA THR A 189 -8.19 -0.89 -2.13
C THR A 189 -8.36 0.50 -1.51
N GLN A 190 -9.23 1.36 -2.05
CA GLN A 190 -9.32 2.76 -1.61
C GLN A 190 -10.33 3.01 -0.50
N ILE A 191 -11.42 2.25 -0.44
CA ILE A 191 -12.51 2.54 0.52
C ILE A 191 -12.06 2.39 1.97
N ASN A 192 -11.00 1.63 2.24
CA ASN A 192 -10.45 1.49 3.59
C ASN A 192 -9.60 2.68 4.03
N HIS A 193 -9.01 3.43 3.09
CA HIS A 193 -8.04 4.50 3.40
C HIS A 193 -8.62 5.90 3.23
N LEU A 194 -9.45 6.09 2.21
CA LEU A 194 -9.88 7.41 1.78
C LEU A 194 -11.24 7.76 2.39
N SER A 195 -11.30 7.76 3.71
CA SER A 195 -12.45 8.26 4.48
C SER A 195 -12.14 9.59 5.17
N PRO A 196 -13.14 10.43 5.50
CA PRO A 196 -12.88 11.69 6.19
C PRO A 196 -12.17 11.51 7.54
N ALA A 197 -12.41 10.38 8.23
CA ALA A 197 -11.77 10.07 9.50
C ALA A 197 -10.31 9.62 9.31
N ALA A 198 -10.08 8.65 8.43
CA ALA A 198 -8.77 8.08 8.16
C ALA A 198 -7.77 9.13 7.62
N MET A 199 -8.23 10.03 6.74
CA MET A 199 -7.38 11.06 6.13
C MET A 199 -7.02 12.23 7.06
N LYS A 200 -7.72 12.38 8.19
CA LYS A 200 -7.43 13.41 9.19
C LYS A 200 -6.68 12.84 10.40
N ALA A 201 -6.56 11.52 10.48
CA ALA A 201 -5.91 10.86 11.59
C ALA A 201 -4.40 10.80 11.39
N SER A 202 -3.64 10.93 12.48
CA SER A 202 -2.20 10.72 12.48
C SER A 202 -1.72 10.38 13.89
N SER A 203 -0.61 9.66 13.97
CA SER A 203 0.04 9.25 15.21
C SER A 203 1.54 9.10 14.96
N HIS A 204 2.34 9.38 15.98
CA HIS A 204 3.79 9.12 15.99
C HIS A 204 4.11 7.65 16.27
N ASP A 205 3.22 6.94 16.98
CA ASP A 205 3.31 5.49 17.12
C ASP A 205 2.82 4.86 15.81
N TRP A 206 3.70 4.08 15.17
CA TRP A 206 3.44 3.46 13.87
C TRP A 206 2.25 2.49 13.91
N THR A 207 2.12 1.68 14.96
CA THR A 207 1.02 0.71 15.09
C THR A 207 -0.30 1.45 15.23
N VAL A 208 -0.35 2.45 16.11
CA VAL A 208 -1.56 3.27 16.26
C VAL A 208 -1.89 3.99 14.96
N HIS A 209 -0.88 4.52 14.26
CA HIS A 209 -1.04 5.21 12.97
C HIS A 209 -1.73 4.31 11.95
N GLN A 210 -1.20 3.10 11.72
CA GLN A 210 -1.77 2.13 10.78
C GLN A 210 -3.23 1.78 11.07
N ILE A 211 -3.62 1.73 12.34
CA ILE A 211 -5.00 1.42 12.75
C ILE A 211 -5.93 2.61 12.47
N ILE A 212 -5.55 3.82 12.89
CA ILE A 212 -6.44 4.99 12.83
C ILE A 212 -6.54 5.60 11.42
N THR A 213 -5.57 5.35 10.54
CA THR A 213 -5.59 5.77 9.13
C THR A 213 -6.24 4.74 8.20
N ALA A 214 -6.92 3.74 8.75
CA ALA A 214 -7.72 2.78 8.02
C ALA A 214 -9.13 2.64 8.63
N GLN A 215 -10.04 2.08 7.85
CA GLN A 215 -11.32 1.55 8.33
C GLN A 215 -11.51 0.14 7.80
N ASN A 216 -12.10 -0.71 8.63
CA ASN A 216 -12.58 -2.03 8.22
C ASN A 216 -14.03 -1.93 7.73
N PHE A 217 -14.46 -2.87 6.92
CA PHE A 217 -15.86 -2.99 6.50
C PHE A 217 -16.33 -4.44 6.53
N GLY A 218 -17.64 -4.63 6.64
CA GLY A 218 -18.20 -5.95 6.92
C GLY A 218 -18.02 -6.28 8.40
N ARG A 219 -19.11 -6.59 9.09
CA ARG A 219 -19.06 -6.94 10.51
C ARG A 219 -18.71 -8.42 10.65
N LEU A 220 -17.50 -8.70 11.14
CA LEU A 220 -17.01 -10.06 11.38
C LEU A 220 -17.93 -10.88 12.30
N ASP A 221 -18.54 -10.22 13.29
CA ASP A 221 -19.34 -10.86 14.33
C ASP A 221 -20.86 -10.63 14.12
N ASP A 222 -21.28 -10.39 12.88
CA ASP A 222 -22.70 -10.30 12.52
C ASP A 222 -23.24 -11.68 12.09
N ASP A 223 -23.57 -12.49 13.09
CA ASP A 223 -24.08 -13.86 12.92
C ASP A 223 -25.41 -13.92 12.14
N ASN A 224 -26.12 -12.79 12.00
CA ASN A 224 -27.36 -12.71 11.21
C ASN A 224 -27.09 -12.61 9.71
N HIS A 225 -25.88 -12.23 9.29
CA HIS A 225 -25.54 -11.97 7.89
C HIS A 225 -24.25 -12.69 7.42
N PRO A 226 -24.13 -14.02 7.61
CA PRO A 226 -22.91 -14.76 7.29
C PRO A 226 -22.56 -14.72 5.79
N LEU A 227 -23.56 -14.67 4.92
CA LEU A 227 -23.36 -14.54 3.47
C LEU A 227 -22.84 -13.15 3.07
N ALA A 228 -23.28 -12.10 3.77
CA ALA A 228 -22.77 -10.76 3.53
C ALA A 228 -21.30 -10.68 3.96
N TRP A 229 -20.95 -11.25 5.12
CA TRP A 229 -19.55 -11.36 5.55
C TRP A 229 -18.69 -12.11 4.52
N LEU A 230 -19.13 -13.30 4.07
CA LEU A 230 -18.42 -14.08 3.07
C LEU A 230 -18.22 -13.29 1.77
N PHE A 231 -19.27 -12.57 1.33
CA PHE A 231 -19.19 -11.70 0.16
C PHE A 231 -18.13 -10.61 0.33
N HIS A 232 -18.15 -9.86 1.44
CA HIS A 232 -17.13 -8.83 1.72
C HIS A 232 -15.72 -9.43 1.71
N PHE A 233 -15.52 -10.52 2.45
CA PHE A 233 -14.23 -11.16 2.62
C PHE A 233 -13.65 -11.68 1.30
N THR A 234 -14.43 -12.42 0.52
CA THR A 234 -13.97 -12.99 -0.76
C THR A 234 -13.79 -11.93 -1.84
N MET A 235 -14.71 -10.96 -1.92
CA MET A 235 -14.62 -9.91 -2.95
C MET A 235 -13.47 -8.94 -2.71
N SER A 236 -13.08 -8.74 -1.46
CA SER A 236 -11.95 -7.88 -1.11
C SER A 236 -10.63 -8.63 -0.93
N GLY A 237 -10.62 -9.97 -0.96
CA GLY A 237 -9.44 -10.77 -0.58
C GLY A 237 -8.94 -10.46 0.83
N GLY A 238 -9.87 -10.27 1.77
CA GLY A 238 -9.57 -9.92 3.16
C GLY A 238 -9.18 -8.46 3.43
N LEU A 239 -9.07 -7.58 2.41
CA LEU A 239 -8.88 -6.13 2.58
C LEU A 239 -10.01 -5.45 3.39
N ASN A 240 -11.14 -6.13 3.60
CA ASN A 240 -12.17 -5.67 4.52
C ASN A 240 -11.70 -5.62 5.99
N LEU A 241 -10.58 -6.29 6.30
CA LEU A 241 -9.82 -6.25 7.56
C LEU A 241 -8.47 -5.52 7.38
N GLN A 242 -8.53 -4.29 6.86
CA GLN A 242 -7.36 -3.49 6.50
C GLN A 242 -6.47 -3.13 7.69
N MET A 243 -7.07 -2.83 8.86
CA MET A 243 -6.30 -2.50 10.06
C MET A 243 -5.38 -3.67 10.45
N GLU A 244 -5.89 -4.90 10.43
CA GLU A 244 -5.10 -6.10 10.69
C GLU A 244 -4.02 -6.32 9.64
N HIS A 245 -4.39 -6.15 8.36
CA HIS A 245 -3.46 -6.29 7.24
C HIS A 245 -2.28 -5.33 7.37
N HIS A 246 -2.53 -4.07 7.74
CA HIS A 246 -1.47 -3.06 7.85
C HIS A 246 -0.50 -3.33 9.00
N ILE A 247 -0.97 -3.89 10.12
CA ILE A 247 -0.09 -4.27 11.21
C ILE A 247 0.68 -5.56 10.90
N PHE A 248 0.06 -6.49 10.16
CA PHE A 248 0.63 -7.80 9.85
C PHE A 248 0.53 -8.16 8.37
N PRO A 249 1.18 -7.40 7.46
CA PRO A 249 0.97 -7.57 6.02
C PRO A 249 1.48 -8.94 5.53
N THR A 250 2.43 -9.54 6.23
CA THR A 250 2.98 -10.87 5.91
C THR A 250 2.14 -12.04 6.42
N VAL A 251 1.02 -11.77 7.11
CA VAL A 251 0.06 -12.79 7.55
C VAL A 251 -0.99 -12.99 6.47
N ASN A 252 -1.23 -14.25 6.09
CA ASN A 252 -2.23 -14.58 5.07
C ASN A 252 -3.62 -14.04 5.45
N HIS A 253 -4.37 -13.52 4.49
CA HIS A 253 -5.65 -12.88 4.76
C HIS A 253 -6.66 -13.83 5.44
N CYS A 254 -6.54 -15.15 5.24
CA CYS A 254 -7.39 -16.15 5.91
C CYS A 254 -7.27 -16.15 7.44
N HIS A 255 -6.18 -15.59 7.99
CA HIS A 255 -5.94 -15.50 9.43
C HIS A 255 -6.36 -14.15 10.01
N LEU A 256 -6.60 -13.12 9.20
CA LEU A 256 -7.00 -11.79 9.67
C LEU A 256 -8.27 -11.80 10.53
N PRO A 257 -9.29 -12.66 10.30
CA PRO A 257 -10.43 -12.78 11.21
C PRO A 257 -10.05 -13.20 12.64
N ALA A 258 -8.99 -14.00 12.82
CA ALA A 258 -8.49 -14.36 14.14
C ALA A 258 -7.70 -13.19 14.75
N VAL A 259 -6.89 -12.51 13.95
CA VAL A 259 -6.14 -11.30 14.35
C VAL A 259 -7.11 -10.21 14.82
N ALA A 260 -8.19 -9.96 14.08
CA ALA A 260 -9.19 -8.94 14.40
C ALA A 260 -9.84 -9.16 15.77
N ARG A 261 -10.09 -10.42 16.15
CA ARG A 261 -10.65 -10.79 17.47
C ARG A 261 -9.70 -10.51 18.63
N ILE A 262 -8.39 -10.43 18.36
CA ILE A 262 -7.37 -10.07 19.35
C ILE A 262 -7.12 -8.56 19.33
N LEU A 263 -7.00 -7.98 18.14
CA LEU A 263 -6.65 -6.57 17.95
C LEU A 263 -7.76 -5.64 18.46
N ARG A 264 -9.04 -5.95 18.23
CA ARG A 264 -10.15 -5.09 18.64
C ARG A 264 -10.23 -4.88 20.16
N PRO A 265 -10.18 -5.92 21.02
CA PRO A 265 -10.08 -5.73 22.47
C PRO A 265 -8.83 -4.96 22.92
N LEU A 266 -7.68 -5.16 22.25
CA LEU A 266 -6.48 -4.40 22.57
C LEU A 266 -6.66 -2.91 22.25
N CYS A 267 -7.22 -2.58 21.09
CA CYS A 267 -7.54 -1.19 20.74
C CYS A 267 -8.44 -0.55 21.80
N ALA A 268 -9.50 -1.25 22.24
CA ALA A 268 -10.37 -0.78 23.31
C ALA A 268 -9.62 -0.57 24.64
N LYS A 269 -8.74 -1.52 25.03
CA LYS A 269 -7.92 -1.43 26.25
C LYS A 269 -7.01 -0.20 26.24
N TYR A 270 -6.45 0.17 25.10
CA TYR A 270 -5.50 1.28 24.95
C TYR A 270 -6.15 2.58 24.43
N GLY A 271 -7.47 2.62 24.26
CA GLY A 271 -8.17 3.81 23.80
C GLY A 271 -7.89 4.17 22.33
N VAL A 272 -7.46 3.21 21.51
CA VAL A 272 -7.21 3.41 20.07
C VAL A 272 -8.52 3.22 19.31
N PRO A 273 -8.96 4.19 18.49
CA PRO A 273 -10.15 4.04 17.65
C PRO A 273 -10.02 2.87 16.67
N TYR A 274 -10.96 1.93 16.72
CA TYR A 274 -11.03 0.79 15.80
C TYR A 274 -12.27 0.96 14.90
N ASN A 275 -12.07 1.52 13.71
CA ASN A 275 -13.16 1.98 12.84
C ASN A 275 -13.72 0.84 11.98
N VAL A 276 -15.01 0.54 12.12
CA VAL A 276 -15.70 -0.50 11.33
C VAL A 276 -17.00 0.03 10.77
N VAL A 277 -17.19 -0.09 9.45
CA VAL A 277 -18.46 0.20 8.78
C VAL A 277 -19.22 -1.09 8.40
N PRO A 278 -20.56 -1.07 8.29
CA PRO A 278 -21.36 -2.27 8.07
C PRO A 278 -20.99 -3.10 6.83
N GLY A 279 -20.64 -2.45 5.71
CA GLY A 279 -20.26 -3.14 4.48
C GLY A 279 -19.78 -2.19 3.37
N TYR A 280 -19.75 -2.71 2.14
CA TYR A 280 -19.31 -1.94 0.96
C TYR A 280 -20.08 -0.64 0.76
N TYR A 281 -21.40 -0.64 0.99
CA TYR A 281 -22.22 0.54 0.77
C TYR A 281 -21.78 1.70 1.66
N GLU A 282 -21.62 1.45 2.95
CA GLU A 282 -21.18 2.47 3.90
C GLU A 282 -19.72 2.87 3.68
N GLY A 283 -18.83 1.91 3.39
CA GLY A 283 -17.44 2.20 3.05
C GLY A 283 -17.32 3.10 1.82
N MET A 284 -18.06 2.77 0.75
CA MET A 284 -18.14 3.58 -0.46
C MET A 284 -18.77 4.94 -0.18
N ARG A 285 -19.78 5.03 0.69
CA ARG A 285 -20.38 6.31 1.08
C ARG A 285 -19.36 7.20 1.80
N GLU A 286 -18.52 6.66 2.68
CA GLU A 286 -17.44 7.42 3.30
C GLU A 286 -16.38 7.85 2.27
N TYR A 287 -16.03 6.97 1.33
CA TYR A 287 -15.17 7.32 0.20
C TYR A 287 -15.74 8.46 -0.66
N ILE A 288 -17.03 8.38 -1.01
CA ILE A 288 -17.71 9.41 -1.80
C ILE A 288 -17.73 10.73 -1.04
N LYS A 289 -18.02 10.71 0.28
CA LYS A 289 -17.92 11.91 1.10
C LYS A 289 -16.52 12.51 1.03
N HIS A 290 -15.48 11.72 1.22
CA HIS A 290 -14.10 12.18 1.09
C HIS A 290 -13.81 12.78 -0.29
N SER A 291 -14.10 12.02 -1.35
CA SER A 291 -13.79 12.40 -2.72
C SER A 291 -14.62 13.58 -3.25
N THR A 292 -15.78 13.86 -2.65
CA THR A 292 -16.67 14.96 -3.02
C THR A 292 -16.68 16.10 -2.01
N MET A 293 -15.97 15.98 -0.89
CA MET A 293 -15.63 17.14 -0.07
C MET A 293 -14.89 18.12 -0.96
N LYS A 294 -15.24 19.42 -0.89
CA LYS A 294 -14.55 20.48 -1.62
C LYS A 294 -13.12 20.64 -1.07
N GLY A 295 -12.24 19.69 -1.41
CA GLY A 295 -10.80 19.71 -1.17
C GLY A 295 -10.12 20.69 -2.11
N GLY A 296 -10.70 21.87 -2.30
CA GLY A 296 -10.22 22.96 -3.14
C GLY A 296 -9.97 24.25 -2.35
N GLN A 297 -10.15 24.25 -1.03
CA GLN A 297 -9.60 25.33 -0.21
C GLN A 297 -8.06 25.18 -0.26
N PRO A 298 -7.33 26.20 -0.74
CA PRO A 298 -5.88 26.20 -0.57
C PRO A 298 -5.57 26.10 0.93
N LEU A 299 -4.47 25.42 1.27
CA LEU A 299 -3.89 25.63 2.59
C LEU A 299 -3.64 27.14 2.75
N PRO A 300 -3.78 27.70 3.96
CA PRO A 300 -3.24 29.02 4.22
C PRO A 300 -1.77 29.06 3.78
N ALA A 301 -1.33 30.19 3.25
CA ALA A 301 0.01 30.33 2.68
C ALA A 301 1.08 29.79 3.64
N LEU A 302 2.17 29.22 3.11
CA LEU A 302 3.31 28.60 3.84
C LEU A 302 3.76 29.34 5.13
N ALA A 303 3.53 30.65 5.22
CA ALA A 303 3.74 31.47 6.41
C ALA A 303 2.94 31.02 7.66
N GLU A 304 1.79 30.36 7.51
CA GLU A 304 1.00 29.85 8.65
C GLU A 304 1.44 28.44 9.12
N LEU A 305 2.11 27.67 8.25
CA LEU A 305 2.70 26.38 8.61
C LEU A 305 4.03 26.53 9.37
N GLU A 306 4.72 27.68 9.23
CA GLU A 306 5.89 28.00 10.06
C GLU A 306 5.54 28.26 11.53
N LEU A 307 4.27 28.55 11.85
CA LEU A 307 3.77 28.69 13.22
C LEU A 307 3.51 27.34 13.93
N LEU A 308 3.66 26.22 13.22
CA LEU A 308 3.56 24.86 13.77
C LEU A 308 4.94 24.19 13.98
N LYS A 309 6.04 24.94 13.87
CA LYS A 309 7.33 24.49 14.40
C LYS A 309 7.22 24.44 15.93
N PRO A 310 7.69 23.37 16.61
CA PRO A 310 7.72 23.34 18.06
C PRO A 310 8.48 24.57 18.58
N ASP A 311 7.92 25.22 19.59
CA ASP A 311 8.57 26.31 20.33
C ASP A 311 9.98 25.88 20.77
N GLU A 312 11.01 26.62 20.37
CA GLU A 312 12.42 26.43 20.78
C GLU A 312 12.60 26.47 22.33
N GLN A 313 11.63 26.98 23.11
CA GLN A 313 11.64 26.88 24.57
C GLN A 313 11.28 25.47 25.07
N SER A 314 10.52 24.68 24.30
CA SER A 314 10.15 23.30 24.69
C SER A 314 11.33 22.32 24.58
N GLU A 315 12.26 22.54 23.65
CA GLU A 315 13.52 21.78 23.57
C GLU A 315 14.53 22.18 24.66
N ARG A 316 14.54 23.44 25.11
CA ARG A 316 15.44 23.88 26.19
C ARG A 316 15.04 23.34 27.56
N GLY A 317 13.75 23.09 27.80
CA GLY A 317 13.27 22.51 29.06
C GLY A 317 13.63 21.04 29.29
N LEU A 318 13.96 20.29 28.23
CA LEU A 318 14.32 18.87 28.33
C LEU A 318 15.83 18.62 28.46
N ILE A 319 16.67 19.65 28.28
CA ILE A 319 18.14 19.51 28.31
C ILE A 319 18.75 19.89 29.67
N GLU A 320 18.00 20.46 30.63
CA GLU A 320 18.57 20.86 31.92
C GLU A 320 18.72 19.74 32.98
N HIS A 321 18.38 18.48 32.66
CA HIS A 321 18.54 17.36 33.60
C HIS A 321 19.49 16.22 33.17
N ALA A 322 20.25 16.38 32.09
CA ALA A 322 21.33 15.45 31.76
C ALA A 322 22.70 16.09 32.07
N ASN A 323 23.35 15.59 33.12
CA ASN A 323 24.64 16.08 33.59
C ASN A 323 25.71 15.91 32.47
N ARG A 324 26.44 17.00 32.14
CA ARG A 324 27.39 17.09 31.00
C ARG A 324 28.51 16.04 31.00
N ASP A 325 28.77 15.40 32.14
CA ASP A 325 29.84 14.41 32.28
C ASP A 325 29.44 13.01 31.79
N ASP A 326 28.14 12.66 31.79
CA ASP A 326 27.65 11.38 31.25
C ASP A 326 27.67 11.37 29.72
N PHE A 327 27.40 12.52 29.08
CA PHE A 327 27.44 12.65 27.63
C PHE A 327 28.86 12.50 27.08
N LYS A 328 29.87 13.06 27.77
CA LYS A 328 31.28 12.90 27.37
C LYS A 328 31.77 11.46 27.49
N ARG A 329 31.32 10.72 28.51
CA ARG A 329 31.62 9.29 28.67
C ARG A 329 30.95 8.42 27.60
N SER A 330 29.72 8.74 27.17
CA SER A 330 29.05 8.02 26.08
C SER A 330 29.65 8.36 24.72
N GLU A 331 30.12 9.60 24.52
CA GLU A 331 30.77 10.01 23.28
C GLU A 331 32.15 9.37 23.09
N GLU A 332 32.94 9.23 24.17
CA GLU A 332 34.24 8.53 24.12
C GLU A 332 34.08 7.02 23.91
N LYS A 333 33.07 6.39 24.55
CA LYS A 333 32.71 4.99 24.26
C LYS A 333 32.23 4.79 22.83
N GLY A 334 31.37 5.69 22.33
CA GLY A 334 30.88 5.66 20.95
C GLY A 334 32.01 5.83 19.92
N LYS A 335 33.01 6.69 20.20
CA LYS A 335 34.19 6.85 19.32
C LYS A 335 35.12 5.64 19.34
N GLN A 336 35.27 4.95 20.48
CA GLN A 336 36.03 3.70 20.56
C GLN A 336 35.31 2.53 19.88
N GLU A 337 33.99 2.41 20.04
CA GLU A 337 33.17 1.39 19.38
C GLU A 337 33.09 1.60 17.86
N GLN A 338 33.03 2.86 17.41
CA GLN A 338 33.04 3.20 15.99
C GLN A 338 34.42 2.95 15.36
N GLN A 339 35.52 3.17 16.08
CA GLN A 339 36.87 2.78 15.63
C GLN A 339 37.06 1.26 15.59
N GLN A 340 36.49 0.50 16.54
CA GLN A 340 36.47 -0.97 16.49
C GLN A 340 35.63 -1.49 15.32
N GLN A 341 34.45 -0.91 15.04
CA GLN A 341 33.64 -1.24 13.87
C GLN A 341 34.34 -0.88 12.55
N TYR A 342 35.10 0.22 12.51
CA TYR A 342 35.86 0.62 11.32
C TYR A 342 37.08 -0.28 11.07
N ALA A 343 37.71 -0.80 12.15
CA ALA A 343 38.76 -1.82 12.06
C ALA A 343 38.21 -3.18 11.58
N LEU A 344 37.01 -3.57 12.04
CA LEU A 344 36.28 -4.77 11.58
C LEU A 344 35.84 -4.68 10.11
N LYS A 345 35.57 -3.48 9.59
CA LYS A 345 35.24 -3.25 8.18
C LYS A 345 36.43 -3.33 7.22
N LYS A 346 37.68 -3.22 7.72
CA LYS A 346 38.88 -3.30 6.88
C LYS A 346 39.38 -4.73 6.63
N THR A 347 38.88 -5.72 7.35
CA THR A 347 39.26 -7.14 7.18
C THR A 347 38.30 -7.96 6.32
N THR A 348 37.15 -7.41 5.91
CA THR A 348 36.20 -8.09 5.01
C THR A 348 36.25 -7.48 3.62
N ARG A 349 37.00 -8.13 2.73
CA ARG A 349 36.96 -7.87 1.28
C ARG A 349 35.54 -8.14 0.75
N THR A 350 35.13 -7.26 -0.16
CA THR A 350 34.00 -7.35 -1.12
C THR A 350 33.41 -8.76 -1.30
N GLY A 351 32.19 -8.96 -0.81
CA GLY A 351 31.37 -10.15 -1.07
C GLY A 351 29.88 -9.79 -1.03
N SER A 352 29.13 -10.29 -2.01
CA SER A 352 27.68 -10.19 -2.13
C SER A 352 26.96 -10.65 -0.85
N ILE A 353 25.90 -9.94 -0.45
CA ILE A 353 25.00 -10.30 0.65
C ILE A 353 24.47 -11.72 0.39
N SER A 354 24.67 -12.62 1.35
CA SER A 354 24.27 -14.02 1.22
C SER A 354 22.83 -14.21 1.73
N PRO A 355 22.12 -15.28 1.28
CA PRO A 355 20.80 -15.63 1.81
C PRO A 355 20.76 -15.83 3.34
N ALA A 356 21.90 -16.12 3.99
CA ALA A 356 22.00 -16.26 5.44
C ALA A 356 21.88 -14.92 6.20
N ASP A 357 22.25 -13.82 5.55
CA ASP A 357 22.15 -12.47 6.13
C ASP A 357 20.68 -11.97 6.13
N ILE A 358 19.90 -12.36 5.12
CA ILE A 358 18.44 -12.12 5.06
C ILE A 358 17.71 -13.01 6.08
N ALA A 359 18.15 -14.27 6.24
CA ALA A 359 17.59 -15.17 7.26
C ALA A 359 17.81 -14.66 8.69
N SER A 360 18.95 -14.02 8.96
CA SER A 360 19.26 -13.44 10.27
C SER A 360 18.40 -12.21 10.61
N PHE A 361 18.00 -11.42 9.60
CA PHE A 361 17.05 -10.31 9.77
C PHE A 361 15.62 -10.82 10.01
N LEU A 362 15.20 -11.89 9.32
CA LEU A 362 13.90 -12.54 9.55
C LEU A 362 13.82 -13.24 10.93
N MET A 363 14.94 -13.71 11.49
CA MET A 363 14.99 -14.30 12.83
C MET A 363 14.80 -13.28 13.96
N LEU A 364 15.09 -11.99 13.74
CA LEU A 364 14.87 -10.92 14.73
C LEU A 364 13.38 -10.57 14.91
N VAL A 365 12.51 -10.91 13.95
CA VAL A 365 11.05 -10.69 13.99
C VAL A 365 10.31 -11.90 14.61
N ASN A 366 10.99 -13.04 14.72
CA ASN A 366 10.44 -14.31 15.20
C ASN A 366 10.09 -14.41 16.70
N PRO A 367 10.65 -13.63 17.65
CA PRO A 367 10.31 -13.77 19.08
C PRO A 367 8.84 -13.46 19.41
N VAL A 368 8.18 -12.61 18.62
CA VAL A 368 6.77 -12.23 18.80
C VAL A 368 5.83 -13.34 18.32
N VAL A 369 6.22 -14.10 17.29
CA VAL A 369 5.45 -15.24 16.76
C VAL A 369 5.65 -16.49 17.64
N ALA A 370 6.84 -16.66 18.23
CA ALA A 370 7.12 -17.76 19.15
C ALA A 370 6.31 -17.67 20.45
N SER A 371 6.10 -16.46 21.01
CA SER A 371 5.30 -16.32 22.24
C SER A 371 3.81 -16.62 22.03
N LEU A 372 3.29 -16.42 20.81
CA LEU A 372 1.93 -16.79 20.42
C LEU A 372 1.75 -18.31 20.22
N ALA A 373 2.84 -19.05 19.93
CA ALA A 373 2.82 -20.51 19.81
C ALA A 373 2.88 -21.22 21.17
N GLU A 374 3.50 -20.62 22.18
CA GLU A 374 3.56 -21.19 23.54
C GLU A 374 2.24 -21.05 24.31
N GLN A 375 1.44 -19.99 24.05
CA GLN A 375 0.12 -19.81 24.68
C GLN A 375 -0.96 -20.83 24.23
N LYS A 376 -0.69 -21.66 23.22
CA LYS A 376 -1.59 -22.75 22.78
C LYS A 376 -1.37 -24.09 23.51
N LYS A 377 -0.49 -24.16 24.51
CA LYS A 377 -0.25 -25.38 25.30
C LYS A 377 -0.94 -25.43 26.66
N GLU A 378 -1.67 -24.39 27.07
CA GLU A 378 -2.33 -24.34 28.39
C GLU A 378 -3.85 -23.99 28.35
N VAL A 379 -4.55 -24.26 27.24
CA VAL A 379 -6.03 -24.21 27.21
C VAL A 379 -6.61 -25.44 26.54
#